data_AF-A0AAV4AJE2-F1
#
_entry.id   AF-A0AAV4AJE2-F1
#
_cell.length_a   1.000
_cell.length_b   1.000
_cell.length_c   1.000
_cell.angle_alpha   90.00
_cell.angle_beta   90.00
_cell.angle_gamma   90.00
#
_symmetry.space_group_name_H-M   'P 1'
#
loop_
_entity.id
_entity.type
_entity.pdbx_description
1 polymer ?
#
loop_
_entity_poly.entity_id
_entity_poly.type
_entity_poly.pdbx_seq_one_letter_code
_entity_poly.pdbx_strand_id
1 'polypeptide(L)'
;MALMFNNSRTFSYSEKETVYSKGHIKVYSKPNITVHNDAAVSFGEKDFTSIEHNYHQMQVNCSAVFAGGKEEVDRAVAIATVLATEVDGDKYSKNRLAAKKAKNDTLYSETESEVKEWAWKVKKLDNQWYLNATQDCDYFKRTRGYITSSLTQEEEEFPIAFSLIVYKDIEMVERLLRSIYRPQNRYCIHVDTKADQEFFQTMKSLGRCFSDNVILSSRRVDVQWGKYSVLEPEIICMGDIWAMDAIEVPVDKSTTATHSLSSWTFKITSENDHHPDSAESSAIPENDKAGGRSARRRKWKYFINLTGQEFPLKTNYELVKILKAYKGANNEEGTRKRANKDRWFSFPPHGIKPTKGAVHTLLNRATVDFILHDPIAKDFNDWLKHTLVPDETLFSSINYNPHLRIPGTYNGKTHHFERPHLHIPGTYNGTDLEHVISYNRYKRWYGKDCYSQQLVRQICILSTGDLQRLGEAPDLFANKFYLHQDRIVIGCLEEKIFNDTRDEFLGRKSFNTNFYSEQDFVIHRIRG
;
A
#
# COMPACT_ATOMS: atom_id res chain seq x y z
N MET A 1 -57.50 16.29 -17.80
CA MET A 1 -58.84 16.11 -17.22
C MET A 1 -58.64 15.83 -15.74
N ALA A 2 -59.25 16.65 -14.89
CA ALA A 2 -59.13 16.61 -13.44
C ALA A 2 -59.74 15.35 -12.81
N LEU A 3 -59.31 15.07 -11.57
CA LEU A 3 -60.02 14.47 -10.41
C LEU A 3 -59.05 13.54 -9.66
N MET A 4 -58.45 14.03 -8.56
CA MET A 4 -58.94 13.94 -7.17
C MET A 4 -58.90 12.52 -6.61
N PHE A 5 -58.12 12.32 -5.54
CA PHE A 5 -58.69 11.94 -4.25
C PHE A 5 -57.79 12.37 -3.09
N ASN A 6 -58.48 12.93 -2.11
CA ASN A 6 -58.05 13.55 -0.87
C ASN A 6 -57.86 12.46 0.19
N ASN A 7 -56.89 12.58 1.09
CA ASN A 7 -57.18 12.41 2.51
C ASN A 7 -56.08 12.96 3.41
N SER A 8 -56.53 13.91 4.22
CA SER A 8 -55.89 14.65 5.28
C SER A 8 -55.84 13.86 6.58
N ARG A 9 -54.76 14.04 7.34
CA ARG A 9 -54.83 14.25 8.81
C ARG A 9 -53.80 15.29 9.21
N THR A 10 -54.31 16.29 9.92
CA THR A 10 -53.66 17.51 10.42
C THR A 10 -53.40 17.44 11.93
N PHE A 11 -52.70 18.48 12.42
CA PHE A 11 -52.49 18.99 13.79
C PHE A 11 -51.09 18.73 14.38
N SER A 12 -50.39 19.70 15.01
CA SER A 12 -50.37 21.18 15.00
C SER A 12 -49.23 21.64 15.93
N TYR A 13 -48.45 22.61 15.48
CA TYR A 13 -47.76 23.72 16.20
C TYR A 13 -47.23 23.57 17.65
N SER A 14 -45.96 23.96 17.86
CA SER A 14 -45.64 25.11 18.75
C SER A 14 -44.25 25.70 18.44
N GLU A 15 -44.22 27.00 18.11
CA GLU A 15 -43.02 27.84 18.20
C GLU A 15 -42.56 27.97 19.66
N LYS A 16 -41.24 27.94 19.89
CA LYS A 16 -40.58 28.74 20.94
C LYS A 16 -39.19 29.18 20.47
N GLU A 17 -39.02 30.49 20.42
CA GLU A 17 -37.76 31.20 20.28
C GLU A 17 -36.83 31.07 21.51
N THR A 18 -35.55 31.39 21.25
CA THR A 18 -34.48 31.86 22.15
C THR A 18 -33.84 30.88 23.15
N VAL A 19 -32.52 30.69 23.06
CA VAL A 19 -31.49 31.47 23.79
C VAL A 19 -30.10 30.85 23.49
N TYR A 20 -29.16 31.67 23.02
CA TYR A 20 -27.72 31.36 22.99
C TYR A 20 -27.22 31.07 24.42
N SER A 21 -26.67 29.87 24.67
CA SER A 21 -25.80 29.66 25.83
C SER A 21 -24.58 28.83 25.46
N LYS A 22 -23.41 29.37 25.81
CA LYS A 22 -22.11 28.70 25.75
C LYS A 22 -22.17 27.43 26.61
N GLY A 23 -22.19 26.26 25.98
CA GLY A 23 -22.19 24.97 26.66
C GLY A 23 -20.80 24.33 26.63
N HIS A 24 -20.19 24.20 27.80
CA HIS A 24 -18.97 23.45 28.05
C HIS A 24 -19.01 22.03 27.44
N ILE A 25 -17.92 21.63 26.80
CA ILE A 25 -17.66 20.25 26.38
C ILE A 25 -17.75 19.35 27.63
N LYS A 26 -18.80 18.53 27.71
CA LYS A 26 -18.89 17.44 28.69
C LYS A 26 -17.87 16.37 28.29
N VAL A 27 -16.82 16.25 29.08
CA VAL A 27 -15.93 15.08 29.09
C VAL A 27 -16.79 13.89 29.54
N TYR A 28 -17.08 12.98 28.62
CA TYR A 28 -17.69 11.70 28.96
C TYR A 28 -16.70 10.90 29.80
N SER A 29 -17.10 10.57 31.02
CA SER A 29 -16.38 9.65 31.91
C SER A 29 -16.23 8.28 31.23
N LYS A 30 -14.99 7.79 31.17
CA LYS A 30 -14.59 6.48 30.65
C LYS A 30 -15.49 5.36 31.20
N PRO A 31 -16.01 4.43 30.38
CA PRO A 31 -16.51 3.17 30.91
C PRO A 31 -15.30 2.36 31.41
N ASN A 32 -15.42 1.81 32.61
CA ASN A 32 -14.45 0.88 33.20
C ASN A 32 -14.36 -0.38 32.32
N ILE A 33 -13.38 -0.42 31.43
CA ILE A 33 -12.94 -1.64 30.76
C ILE A 33 -11.79 -2.18 31.59
N THR A 34 -12.06 -3.22 32.37
CA THR A 34 -11.03 -4.04 33.03
C THR A 34 -10.31 -4.82 31.93
N VAL A 35 -9.27 -4.23 31.35
CA VAL A 35 -8.36 -4.93 30.43
C VAL A 35 -7.45 -5.80 31.29
N HIS A 36 -7.81 -7.06 31.47
CA HIS A 36 -6.87 -8.07 31.96
C HIS A 36 -5.88 -8.38 30.83
N ASN A 37 -4.79 -7.62 30.74
CA ASN A 37 -3.48 -8.03 30.22
C ASN A 37 -2.52 -6.84 30.24
N ASP A 38 -1.47 -6.93 31.05
CA ASP A 38 -0.35 -5.98 31.11
C ASP A 38 0.38 -5.82 29.75
N ALA A 39 0.08 -6.67 28.76
CA ALA A 39 0.58 -6.56 27.39
C ALA A 39 -0.08 -5.43 26.57
N ALA A 40 -1.32 -5.03 26.87
CA ALA A 40 -2.00 -3.93 26.18
C ALA A 40 -1.38 -2.55 26.49
N VAL A 41 -0.71 -2.44 27.65
CA VAL A 41 -0.01 -1.21 28.08
C VAL A 41 1.29 -1.00 27.28
N SER A 42 1.82 -2.04 26.62
CA SER A 42 2.96 -1.92 25.70
C SER A 42 2.58 -1.40 24.31
N PHE A 43 1.29 -1.29 24.03
CA PHE A 43 0.77 -0.72 22.80
C PHE A 43 0.32 0.73 23.01
N GLY A 44 1.22 1.65 22.67
CA GLY A 44 0.85 2.78 21.83
C GLY A 44 -0.09 3.85 22.38
N GLU A 45 -0.62 3.86 23.61
CA GLU A 45 -1.43 5.02 24.03
C GLU A 45 -0.60 6.33 23.92
N LYS A 46 0.72 6.26 24.18
CA LYS A 46 1.70 7.34 23.89
C LYS A 46 1.97 7.53 22.40
N ASP A 47 2.08 6.45 21.62
CA ASP A 47 2.36 6.54 20.19
C ASP A 47 1.15 7.13 19.44
N PHE A 48 -0.07 6.63 19.68
CA PHE A 48 -1.31 7.14 19.11
C PHE A 48 -1.59 8.59 19.54
N THR A 49 -1.37 8.98 20.80
CA THR A 49 -1.54 10.39 21.23
C THR A 49 -0.52 11.34 20.61
N SER A 50 0.72 10.89 20.39
CA SER A 50 1.73 11.68 19.67
C SER A 50 1.42 11.83 18.17
N ILE A 51 0.80 10.81 17.58
CA ILE A 51 0.43 10.77 16.16
C ILE A 51 -0.80 11.64 15.89
N GLU A 52 -1.81 11.62 16.76
CA GLU A 52 -3.02 12.48 16.64
C GLU A 52 -2.65 13.97 16.56
N HIS A 53 -1.63 14.43 17.31
CA HIS A 53 -1.17 15.83 17.27
C HIS A 53 -0.61 16.25 15.89
N ASN A 54 -0.08 15.34 15.09
CA ASN A 54 0.52 15.66 13.79
C ASN A 54 -0.51 15.72 12.65
N TYR A 55 -1.67 15.07 12.79
CA TYR A 55 -2.72 15.04 11.75
C TYR A 55 -3.65 16.25 11.77
N HIS A 56 -3.68 17.02 12.86
CA HIS A 56 -4.49 18.26 13.00
C HIS A 56 -4.08 19.43 12.07
N GLN A 57 -3.16 19.21 11.13
CA GLN A 57 -2.68 20.26 10.23
C GLN A 57 -3.64 20.59 9.08
N MET A 58 -4.75 19.87 8.95
CA MET A 58 -5.64 19.98 7.79
C MET A 58 -7.00 20.45 8.31
N GLN A 59 -7.38 21.68 7.97
CA GLN A 59 -8.68 22.27 8.36
C GLN A 59 -9.86 21.64 7.60
N VAL A 60 -9.83 20.32 7.43
CA VAL A 60 -10.79 19.52 6.68
C VAL A 60 -11.31 18.42 7.61
N ASN A 61 -12.63 18.32 7.74
CA ASN A 61 -13.25 17.22 8.47
C ASN A 61 -13.29 15.97 7.57
N CYS A 62 -12.20 15.20 7.57
CA CYS A 62 -12.05 14.04 6.69
C CYS A 62 -13.19 13.01 6.87
N SER A 63 -13.66 12.80 8.10
CA SER A 63 -14.77 11.88 8.38
C SER A 63 -16.07 12.29 7.67
N ALA A 64 -16.39 13.58 7.63
CA ALA A 64 -17.56 14.09 6.90
C ALA A 64 -17.39 13.99 5.37
N VAL A 65 -16.17 14.17 4.85
CA VAL A 65 -15.87 14.01 3.43
C VAL A 65 -16.00 12.54 3.00
N PHE A 66 -15.53 11.59 3.81
CA PHE A 66 -15.77 10.16 3.59
C PHE A 66 -17.26 9.79 3.64
N ALA A 67 -18.06 10.47 4.45
CA ALA A 67 -19.51 10.26 4.50
C ALA A 67 -20.27 10.81 3.27
N GLY A 68 -19.60 11.56 2.39
CA GLY A 68 -20.21 12.07 1.15
C GLY A 68 -21.11 13.28 1.32
N GLY A 69 -20.99 14.02 2.43
CA GLY A 69 -21.70 15.28 2.64
C GLY A 69 -21.31 16.30 1.56
N LYS A 70 -22.26 16.69 0.71
CA LYS A 70 -21.97 17.50 -0.49
C LYS A 70 -21.25 18.81 -0.14
N GLU A 71 -21.71 19.50 0.90
CA GLU A 71 -21.13 20.78 1.34
C GLU A 71 -19.70 20.60 1.85
N GLU A 72 -19.46 19.57 2.67
CA GLU A 72 -18.15 19.25 3.21
C GLU A 72 -17.17 18.79 2.13
N VAL A 73 -17.65 17.99 1.17
CA VAL A 73 -16.87 17.57 0.00
C VAL A 73 -16.51 18.79 -0.86
N ASP A 74 -17.49 19.64 -1.19
CA ASP A 74 -17.26 20.84 -2.01
C ASP A 74 -16.28 21.80 -1.32
N ARG A 75 -16.41 22.01 -0.01
CA ARG A 75 -15.47 22.82 0.79
C ARG A 75 -14.08 22.21 0.84
N ALA A 76 -13.96 20.90 1.10
CA ALA A 76 -12.66 20.22 1.15
C ALA A 76 -11.94 20.26 -0.21
N VAL A 77 -12.68 20.10 -1.31
CA VAL A 77 -12.15 20.23 -2.68
C VAL A 77 -11.71 21.67 -2.97
N ALA A 78 -12.44 22.68 -2.49
CA ALA A 78 -12.03 24.08 -2.61
C ALA A 78 -10.73 24.34 -1.84
N ILE A 79 -10.63 23.87 -0.58
CA ILE A 79 -9.41 23.98 0.24
C ILE A 79 -8.23 23.32 -0.47
N ALA A 80 -8.40 22.08 -0.94
CA ALA A 80 -7.36 21.34 -1.65
C ALA A 80 -6.87 22.08 -2.91
N THR A 81 -7.81 22.65 -3.68
CA THR A 81 -7.49 23.39 -4.92
C THR A 81 -6.71 24.68 -4.64
N VAL A 82 -7.11 25.45 -3.63
CA VAL A 82 -6.37 26.66 -3.22
C VAL A 82 -5.01 26.27 -2.67
N LEU A 83 -4.95 25.26 -1.81
CA LEU A 83 -3.70 24.84 -1.18
C LEU A 83 -2.66 24.36 -2.21
N ALA A 84 -3.09 23.60 -3.23
CA ALA A 84 -2.22 23.19 -4.35
C ALA A 84 -1.71 24.40 -5.16
N THR A 85 -2.50 25.47 -5.24
CA THR A 85 -2.10 26.71 -5.90
C THR A 85 -1.06 27.49 -5.09
N GLU A 86 -1.29 27.65 -3.79
CA GLU A 86 -0.48 28.47 -2.89
C GLU A 86 0.82 27.79 -2.45
N VAL A 87 0.78 26.49 -2.16
CA VAL A 87 1.95 25.75 -1.63
C VAL A 87 2.77 25.12 -2.73
N ASP A 88 2.09 24.50 -3.70
CA ASP A 88 2.74 23.67 -4.72
C ASP A 88 2.88 24.38 -6.07
N GLY A 89 2.24 25.55 -6.22
CA GLY A 89 2.28 26.34 -7.43
C GLY A 89 1.62 25.67 -8.64
N ASP A 90 0.77 24.66 -8.42
CA ASP A 90 0.25 23.78 -9.47
C ASP A 90 -0.54 24.54 -10.54
N LYS A 91 -0.14 24.35 -11.80
CA LYS A 91 -0.69 25.08 -12.94
C LYS A 91 -2.14 24.69 -13.23
N TYR A 92 -2.50 23.43 -13.04
CA TYR A 92 -3.86 22.95 -13.30
C TYR A 92 -4.84 23.49 -12.26
N SER A 93 -4.48 23.44 -10.98
CA SER A 93 -5.24 24.02 -9.88
C SER A 93 -5.38 25.54 -10.03
N LYS A 94 -4.33 26.25 -10.45
CA LYS A 94 -4.40 27.69 -10.80
C LYS A 94 -5.45 27.98 -11.87
N ASN A 95 -5.46 27.23 -12.97
CA ASN A 95 -6.44 27.41 -14.04
C ASN A 95 -7.86 27.07 -13.57
N ARG A 96 -8.02 26.02 -12.76
CA ARG A 96 -9.31 25.63 -12.17
C ARG A 96 -9.86 26.71 -11.24
N LEU A 97 -9.01 27.25 -10.37
CA LEU A 97 -9.36 28.34 -9.45
C LEU A 97 -9.78 29.59 -10.24
N ALA A 98 -9.03 29.96 -11.28
CA ALA A 98 -9.38 31.08 -12.17
C ALA A 98 -10.73 30.86 -12.88
N ALA A 99 -10.98 29.65 -13.41
CA ALA A 99 -12.24 29.31 -14.04
C ALA A 99 -13.44 29.34 -13.06
N LYS A 100 -13.21 28.99 -11.79
CA LYS A 100 -14.21 29.08 -10.72
C LYS A 100 -14.52 30.53 -10.35
N LYS A 101 -13.49 31.38 -10.22
CA LYS A 101 -13.65 32.84 -10.03
C LYS A 101 -14.42 33.49 -11.16
N ALA A 102 -14.11 33.15 -12.42
CA ALA A 102 -14.82 33.69 -13.58
C ALA A 102 -16.32 33.34 -13.59
N LYS A 103 -16.74 32.34 -12.82
CA LYS A 103 -18.15 31.94 -12.65
C LYS A 103 -18.79 32.52 -11.37
N ASN A 104 -18.12 33.44 -10.68
CA ASN A 104 -18.55 34.02 -9.40
C ASN A 104 -18.90 32.94 -8.34
N ASP A 105 -18.12 31.87 -8.28
CA ASP A 105 -18.28 30.82 -7.27
C ASP A 105 -17.85 31.37 -5.88
N THR A 106 -18.84 31.68 -5.04
CA THR A 106 -18.63 32.33 -3.73
C THR A 106 -17.85 31.45 -2.78
N LEU A 107 -18.13 30.14 -2.76
CA LEU A 107 -17.42 29.15 -1.94
C LEU A 107 -15.91 29.20 -2.18
N TYR A 108 -15.49 29.21 -3.45
CA TYR A 108 -14.06 29.27 -3.79
C TYR A 108 -13.42 30.61 -3.40
N SER A 109 -14.17 31.72 -3.50
CA SER A 109 -13.66 33.05 -3.18
C SER A 109 -13.46 33.24 -1.67
N GLU A 110 -14.41 32.77 -0.87
CA GLU A 110 -14.31 32.74 0.60
C GLU A 110 -13.21 31.80 1.06
N THR A 111 -13.19 30.57 0.52
CA THR A 111 -12.18 29.57 0.84
C THR A 111 -10.77 30.04 0.50
N GLU A 112 -10.58 30.75 -0.61
CA GLU A 112 -9.26 31.27 -0.96
C GLU A 112 -8.74 32.30 0.06
N SER A 113 -9.63 33.19 0.52
CA SER A 113 -9.27 34.19 1.53
C SER A 113 -8.86 33.50 2.84
N GLU A 114 -9.64 32.52 3.29
CA GLU A 114 -9.36 31.70 4.48
C GLU A 114 -8.04 30.93 4.36
N VAL A 115 -7.86 30.16 3.28
CA VAL A 115 -6.69 29.28 3.11
C VAL A 115 -5.39 30.09 3.04
N LYS A 116 -5.40 31.28 2.43
CA LYS A 116 -4.21 32.14 2.36
C LYS A 116 -3.70 32.59 3.72
N GLU A 117 -4.55 32.67 4.75
CA GLU A 117 -4.13 33.04 6.10
C GLU A 117 -3.24 31.99 6.77
N TRP A 118 -3.34 30.72 6.36
CA TRP A 118 -2.64 29.61 7.00
C TRP A 118 -1.80 28.73 6.06
N ALA A 119 -1.97 28.82 4.74
CA ALA A 119 -1.26 27.98 3.77
C ALA A 119 0.27 28.05 3.91
N TRP A 120 0.81 29.22 4.29
CA TRP A 120 2.24 29.43 4.53
C TRP A 120 2.83 28.56 5.66
N LYS A 121 1.98 28.05 6.56
CA LYS A 121 2.40 27.12 7.64
C LYS A 121 2.62 25.70 7.12
N VAL A 122 2.06 25.37 5.96
CA VAL A 122 2.19 24.04 5.37
C VAL A 122 3.56 23.91 4.72
N LYS A 123 4.46 23.22 5.41
CA LYS A 123 5.83 22.99 4.95
C LYS A 123 5.90 21.72 4.10
N LYS A 124 6.36 21.86 2.86
CA LYS A 124 6.75 20.72 2.02
C LYS A 124 8.00 20.06 2.59
N LEU A 125 8.02 18.73 2.63
CA LEU A 125 9.16 17.96 3.14
C LEU A 125 10.00 17.49 1.96
N ASP A 126 11.08 18.22 1.68
CA ASP A 126 12.00 17.92 0.58
C ASP A 126 13.10 16.91 0.97
N ASN A 127 13.94 16.57 0.00
CA ASN A 127 15.05 15.65 0.18
C ASN A 127 15.99 16.08 1.34
N GLN A 128 16.36 17.36 1.37
CA GLN A 128 17.24 17.91 2.40
C GLN A 128 16.63 17.82 3.80
N TRP A 129 15.32 18.05 3.93
CA TRP A 129 14.62 17.87 5.19
C TRP A 129 14.72 16.43 5.68
N TYR A 130 14.47 15.43 4.81
CA TYR A 130 14.57 14.02 5.17
C TYR A 130 16.01 13.58 5.46
N LEU A 131 17.01 14.08 4.73
CA LEU A 131 18.43 13.82 5.02
C LEU A 131 18.82 14.28 6.42
N ASN A 132 18.30 15.42 6.87
CA ASN A 132 18.54 15.93 8.22
C ASN A 132 17.73 15.15 9.27
N ALA A 133 16.45 14.90 9.00
CA ALA A 133 15.55 14.24 9.94
C ALA A 133 15.95 12.78 10.22
N THR A 134 16.53 12.09 9.23
CA THR A 134 16.96 10.68 9.34
C THR A 134 18.34 10.49 9.96
N GLN A 135 19.01 11.55 10.43
CA GLN A 135 20.26 11.42 11.19
C GLN A 135 20.02 10.78 12.57
N ASP A 136 18.86 11.05 13.18
CA ASP A 136 18.38 10.38 14.38
C ASP A 136 17.16 9.53 14.01
N CYS A 137 17.40 8.25 13.75
CA CYS A 137 16.37 7.33 13.29
C CYS A 137 15.27 7.06 14.33
N ASP A 138 15.59 7.07 15.62
CA ASP A 138 14.59 6.83 16.66
C ASP A 138 13.69 8.06 16.82
N TYR A 139 14.29 9.25 16.81
CA TYR A 139 13.52 10.49 16.78
C TYR A 139 12.68 10.59 15.50
N PHE A 140 13.24 10.25 14.34
CA PHE A 140 12.51 10.21 13.07
C PHE A 140 11.29 9.29 13.15
N LYS A 141 11.48 8.02 13.55
CA LYS A 141 10.39 7.04 13.67
C LYS A 141 9.28 7.54 14.58
N ARG A 142 9.63 8.03 15.78
CA ARG A 142 8.66 8.52 16.76
C ARG A 142 7.91 9.75 16.24
N THR A 143 8.62 10.77 15.76
CA THR A 143 8.01 12.03 15.33
C THR A 143 7.24 11.93 14.02
N ARG A 144 7.64 11.01 13.13
CA ARG A 144 6.87 10.69 11.93
C ARG A 144 5.69 9.77 12.23
N GLY A 145 5.62 9.12 13.40
CA GLY A 145 4.48 8.28 13.75
C GLY A 145 4.53 6.87 13.18
N TYR A 146 5.72 6.28 13.06
CA TYR A 146 5.85 4.90 12.62
C TYR A 146 5.41 3.93 13.71
N ILE A 147 4.65 2.92 13.30
CA ILE A 147 4.27 1.79 14.14
C ILE A 147 5.39 0.75 14.10
N THR A 148 6.17 0.66 15.18
CA THR A 148 7.44 -0.12 15.23
C THR A 148 7.34 -1.42 16.02
N SER A 149 6.15 -1.77 16.52
CA SER A 149 5.82 -3.06 17.14
C SER A 149 4.74 -3.79 16.34
N SER A 150 4.62 -5.11 16.51
CA SER A 150 3.48 -5.86 15.98
C SER A 150 2.25 -5.61 16.85
N LEU A 151 1.10 -5.38 16.23
CA LEU A 151 -0.11 -4.94 16.93
C LEU A 151 -0.96 -6.09 17.44
N THR A 152 -0.96 -7.19 16.69
CA THR A 152 -1.66 -8.41 17.01
C THR A 152 -0.76 -9.60 16.68
N GLN A 153 -0.93 -10.71 17.41
CA GLN A 153 -0.24 -11.97 17.10
C GLN A 153 -0.58 -12.46 15.68
N GLU A 154 -1.81 -12.23 15.23
CA GLU A 154 -2.24 -12.61 13.89
C GLU A 154 -1.45 -11.86 12.80
N GLU A 155 -1.20 -10.57 12.98
CA GLU A 155 -0.37 -9.81 12.05
C GLU A 155 1.10 -10.22 12.12
N GLU A 156 1.64 -10.49 13.31
CA GLU A 156 3.01 -10.96 13.51
C GLU A 156 3.28 -12.30 12.81
N GLU A 157 2.31 -13.22 12.88
CA GLU A 157 2.40 -14.55 12.28
C GLU A 157 2.12 -14.58 10.77
N PHE A 158 1.66 -13.46 10.21
CA PHE A 158 1.34 -13.32 8.79
C PHE A 158 2.12 -12.18 8.10
N PRO A 159 3.45 -12.26 7.98
CA PRO A 159 4.21 -11.22 7.30
C PRO A 159 3.84 -11.06 5.82
N ILE A 160 3.82 -9.81 5.35
CA ILE A 160 3.59 -9.43 3.95
C ILE A 160 4.89 -8.83 3.38
N ALA A 161 5.19 -9.16 2.13
CA ALA A 161 6.29 -8.61 1.37
C ALA A 161 5.79 -7.51 0.42
N PHE A 162 6.51 -6.39 0.38
CA PHE A 162 6.22 -5.27 -0.51
C PHE A 162 7.43 -4.92 -1.36
N SER A 163 7.23 -4.72 -2.66
CA SER A 163 8.19 -3.98 -3.51
C SER A 163 7.68 -2.57 -3.77
N LEU A 164 8.55 -1.58 -3.73
CA LEU A 164 8.24 -0.19 -4.05
C LEU A 164 9.19 0.28 -5.15
N ILE A 165 8.69 0.56 -6.34
CA ILE A 165 9.48 1.17 -7.43
C ILE A 165 9.26 2.68 -7.41
N VAL A 166 10.34 3.43 -7.18
CA VAL A 166 10.31 4.88 -6.98
C VAL A 166 11.39 5.60 -7.79
N TYR A 167 11.13 6.86 -8.12
CA TYR A 167 12.11 7.70 -8.85
C TYR A 167 12.09 9.18 -8.46
N LYS A 168 11.15 9.63 -7.63
CA LYS A 168 11.01 11.02 -7.14
C LYS A 168 9.99 11.11 -5.99
N ASP A 169 9.75 12.34 -5.52
CA ASP A 169 8.70 12.72 -4.56
C ASP A 169 8.86 12.02 -3.18
N ILE A 170 9.96 12.30 -2.48
CA ILE A 170 10.32 11.64 -1.21
C ILE A 170 9.20 11.69 -0.16
N GLU A 171 8.49 12.81 -0.04
CA GLU A 171 7.39 12.96 0.91
C GLU A 171 6.26 11.95 0.62
N MET A 172 5.92 11.73 -0.65
CA MET A 172 4.89 10.75 -1.01
C MET A 172 5.37 9.32 -0.74
N VAL A 173 6.64 9.03 -1.04
CA VAL A 173 7.24 7.70 -0.79
C VAL A 173 7.28 7.39 0.70
N GLU A 174 7.69 8.34 1.53
CA GLU A 174 7.73 8.16 2.99
C GLU A 174 6.34 8.03 3.60
N ARG A 175 5.36 8.84 3.16
CA ARG A 175 3.97 8.73 3.62
C ARG A 175 3.34 7.39 3.26
N LEU A 176 3.60 6.89 2.05
CA LEU A 176 3.21 5.54 1.65
C LEU A 176 3.87 4.50 2.55
N LEU A 177 5.20 4.54 2.70
CA LEU A 177 5.95 3.58 3.51
C LEU A 177 5.43 3.58 4.95
N ARG A 178 5.29 4.74 5.59
CA ARG A 178 4.74 4.88 6.95
C ARG A 178 3.38 4.22 7.11
N SER A 179 2.50 4.38 6.13
CA SER A 179 1.13 3.87 6.19
C SER A 179 1.03 2.35 6.06
N ILE A 180 2.02 1.71 5.42
CA ILE A 180 2.09 0.25 5.27
C ILE A 180 3.12 -0.41 6.18
N TYR A 181 3.99 0.36 6.85
CA TYR A 181 5.11 -0.17 7.61
C TYR A 181 4.63 -0.96 8.84
N ARG A 182 5.14 -2.19 8.98
CA ARG A 182 5.08 -2.99 10.21
C ARG A 182 6.40 -3.75 10.36
N PRO A 183 6.90 -3.96 11.59
CA PRO A 183 8.21 -4.58 11.81
C PRO A 183 8.29 -6.03 11.31
N GLN A 184 7.17 -6.78 11.33
CA GLN A 184 7.16 -8.16 10.85
C GLN A 184 7.19 -8.29 9.33
N ASN A 185 6.75 -7.28 8.58
CA ASN A 185 6.67 -7.29 7.11
C ASN A 185 8.07 -7.16 6.46
N ARG A 186 8.14 -7.23 5.13
CA ARG A 186 9.38 -7.03 4.34
C ARG A 186 9.15 -5.98 3.27
N TYR A 187 10.15 -5.14 3.04
CA TYR A 187 10.07 -4.07 2.04
C TYR A 187 11.36 -4.03 1.22
N CYS A 188 11.22 -4.12 -0.09
CA CYS A 188 12.29 -3.77 -1.03
C CYS A 188 11.92 -2.50 -1.77
N ILE A 189 12.81 -1.51 -1.73
CA ILE A 189 12.63 -0.26 -2.45
C ILE A 189 13.64 -0.19 -3.58
N HIS A 190 13.14 -0.24 -4.81
CA HIS A 190 13.95 0.02 -5.99
C HIS A 190 13.90 1.50 -6.33
N VAL A 191 15.09 2.09 -6.49
CA VAL A 191 15.24 3.48 -6.91
C VAL A 191 15.80 3.51 -8.33
N ASP A 192 15.01 4.01 -9.28
CA ASP A 192 15.38 4.13 -10.70
C ASP A 192 16.74 4.84 -10.85
N THR A 193 17.59 4.40 -11.78
CA THR A 193 18.88 5.06 -12.06
C THR A 193 18.72 6.48 -12.59
N LYS A 194 17.56 6.84 -13.16
CA LYS A 194 17.23 8.20 -13.58
C LYS A 194 16.90 9.15 -12.43
N ALA A 195 16.62 8.62 -11.24
CA ALA A 195 16.39 9.48 -10.09
C ALA A 195 17.65 10.29 -9.78
N ASP A 196 17.47 11.57 -9.42
CA ASP A 196 18.60 12.42 -9.09
C ASP A 196 19.37 11.88 -7.87
N GLN A 197 20.64 12.29 -7.77
CA GLN A 197 21.53 11.77 -6.75
C GLN A 197 21.06 12.12 -5.33
N GLU A 198 20.46 13.30 -5.14
CA GLU A 198 19.96 13.75 -3.84
C GLU A 198 18.80 12.86 -3.37
N PHE A 199 17.84 12.59 -4.26
CA PHE A 199 16.74 11.66 -4.00
C PHE A 199 17.26 10.26 -3.65
N PHE A 200 18.23 9.73 -4.40
CA PHE A 200 18.81 8.42 -4.10
C PHE A 200 19.50 8.38 -2.73
N GLN A 201 20.27 9.41 -2.36
CA GLN A 201 20.89 9.49 -1.03
C GLN A 201 19.85 9.63 0.08
N THR A 202 18.76 10.33 -0.18
CA THR A 202 17.65 10.48 0.76
C THR A 202 16.95 9.15 0.99
N MET A 203 16.64 8.41 -0.09
CA MET A 203 16.07 7.06 0.00
C MET A 203 16.99 6.09 0.75
N LYS A 204 18.31 6.20 0.56
CA LYS A 204 19.30 5.43 1.33
C LYS A 204 19.28 5.77 2.82
N SER A 205 19.15 7.05 3.15
CA SER A 205 19.09 7.51 4.55
C SER A 205 17.78 7.08 5.22
N LEU A 206 16.65 7.16 4.51
CA LEU A 206 15.37 6.62 4.98
C LEU A 206 15.43 5.11 5.21
N GLY A 207 15.95 4.33 4.25
CA GLY A 207 16.06 2.88 4.37
C GLY A 207 16.93 2.43 5.54
N ARG A 208 18.01 3.15 5.86
CA ARG A 208 18.88 2.89 7.01
C ARG A 208 18.13 2.93 8.34
N CYS A 209 17.11 3.77 8.48
CA CYS A 209 16.34 3.82 9.70
C CYS A 209 15.52 2.54 9.94
N PHE A 210 15.28 1.71 8.93
CA PHE A 210 14.45 0.50 9.04
C PHE A 210 15.19 -0.75 8.58
N SER A 211 16.51 -0.81 8.79
CA SER A 211 17.40 -1.85 8.27
C SER A 211 17.03 -3.29 8.64
N ASP A 212 16.20 -3.48 9.68
CA ASP A 212 15.75 -4.80 10.08
C ASP A 212 14.87 -5.49 9.03
N ASN A 213 14.10 -4.69 8.28
CA ASN A 213 13.07 -5.22 7.38
C ASN A 213 12.77 -4.37 6.13
N VAL A 214 13.44 -3.22 5.95
CA VAL A 214 13.42 -2.42 4.71
C VAL A 214 14.80 -2.45 4.08
N ILE A 215 14.87 -2.81 2.80
CA ILE A 215 16.10 -2.82 2.01
C ILE A 215 15.95 -1.98 0.75
N LEU A 216 17.05 -1.40 0.29
CA LEU A 216 17.13 -0.95 -1.10
C LEU A 216 17.48 -2.13 -1.99
N SER A 217 16.95 -2.14 -3.21
CA SER A 217 17.21 -3.23 -4.16
C SER A 217 18.71 -3.40 -4.41
N SER A 218 19.15 -4.65 -4.55
CA SER A 218 20.56 -5.02 -4.79
C SER A 218 21.10 -4.43 -6.11
N ARG A 219 20.21 -4.20 -7.06
CA ARG A 219 20.52 -3.57 -8.35
C ARG A 219 19.48 -2.51 -8.71
N ARG A 220 19.96 -1.40 -9.27
CA ARG A 220 19.14 -0.31 -9.83
C ARG A 220 19.03 -0.49 -11.35
N VAL A 221 17.92 -0.06 -11.93
CA VAL A 221 17.57 -0.22 -13.35
C VAL A 221 17.12 1.12 -13.91
N ASP A 222 17.51 1.42 -15.14
CA ASP A 222 16.94 2.52 -15.92
C ASP A 222 15.57 2.09 -16.49
N VAL A 223 14.50 2.45 -15.80
CA VAL A 223 13.14 1.99 -16.16
C VAL A 223 12.63 2.73 -17.39
N GLN A 224 12.54 2.04 -18.52
CA GLN A 224 12.06 2.60 -19.77
C GLN A 224 10.63 2.12 -20.02
N TRP A 225 9.69 3.06 -20.10
CA TRP A 225 8.28 2.74 -20.22
C TRP A 225 7.99 1.84 -21.44
N GLY A 226 7.19 0.80 -21.23
CA GLY A 226 6.81 -0.17 -22.25
C GLY A 226 7.90 -1.18 -22.64
N LYS A 227 9.05 -1.17 -21.96
CA LYS A 227 10.16 -2.13 -22.13
C LYS A 227 10.25 -3.08 -20.94
N TYR A 228 11.08 -4.12 -21.07
CA TYR A 228 11.37 -5.08 -20.01
C TYR A 228 11.86 -4.45 -18.70
N SER A 229 12.53 -3.31 -18.77
CA SER A 229 13.03 -2.62 -17.58
C SER A 229 11.94 -2.08 -16.64
N VAL A 230 10.66 -2.13 -17.01
CA VAL A 230 9.54 -1.92 -16.06
C VAL A 230 9.34 -3.13 -15.14
N LEU A 231 9.51 -4.34 -15.67
CA LEU A 231 9.31 -5.60 -14.96
C LEU A 231 10.56 -6.01 -14.16
N GLU A 232 11.74 -5.71 -14.67
CA GLU A 232 13.03 -6.13 -14.08
C GLU A 232 13.21 -5.74 -12.59
N PRO A 233 12.86 -4.51 -12.14
CA PRO A 233 12.89 -4.14 -10.72
C PRO A 233 12.04 -5.03 -9.81
N GLU A 234 10.89 -5.51 -10.28
CA GLU A 234 10.01 -6.37 -9.49
C GLU A 234 10.66 -7.72 -9.22
N ILE A 235 11.28 -8.32 -10.26
CA ILE A 235 11.98 -9.59 -10.14
C ILE A 235 13.19 -9.46 -9.22
N ILE A 236 13.94 -8.34 -9.31
CA ILE A 236 15.04 -8.03 -8.39
C ILE A 236 14.52 -7.98 -6.95
N CYS A 237 13.46 -7.20 -6.69
CA CYS A 237 12.91 -7.08 -5.34
C CYS A 237 12.31 -8.39 -4.81
N MET A 238 11.68 -9.21 -5.66
CA MET A 238 11.25 -10.56 -5.28
C MET A 238 12.43 -11.40 -4.79
N GLY A 239 13.56 -11.38 -5.53
CA GLY A 239 14.78 -12.10 -5.15
C GLY A 239 15.41 -11.56 -3.87
N ASP A 240 15.53 -10.24 -3.74
CA ASP A 240 16.12 -9.61 -2.56
C ASP A 240 15.31 -9.91 -1.29
N ILE A 241 13.97 -9.80 -1.34
CA ILE A 241 13.09 -10.15 -0.21
C ILE A 241 13.11 -11.65 0.08
N TRP A 242 13.21 -12.50 -0.95
CA TRP A 242 13.35 -13.94 -0.76
C TRP A 242 14.60 -14.28 0.04
N ALA A 243 15.73 -13.63 -0.27
CA ALA A 243 16.99 -13.79 0.44
C ALA A 243 16.93 -13.30 1.90
N MET A 244 16.15 -12.26 2.22
CA MET A 244 15.97 -11.79 3.61
C MET A 244 15.45 -12.87 4.56
N ASP A 245 14.58 -13.78 4.07
CA ASP A 245 14.00 -14.87 4.87
C ASP A 245 14.89 -16.13 4.91
N ALA A 246 15.97 -16.16 4.12
CA ALA A 246 16.96 -17.24 4.12
C ALA A 246 18.02 -17.08 5.23
N ILE A 247 18.14 -15.87 5.81
CA ILE A 247 19.11 -15.56 6.87
C ILE A 247 18.55 -16.01 8.22
N GLU A 248 19.23 -16.95 8.88
CA GLU A 248 18.96 -17.29 10.28
C GLU A 248 19.47 -16.15 11.17
N VAL A 249 18.61 -15.63 12.06
CA VAL A 249 19.00 -14.57 13.00
C VAL A 249 19.43 -15.24 14.31
N PRO A 250 20.68 -15.06 14.78
CA PRO A 250 21.08 -15.46 16.11
C PRO A 250 20.27 -14.65 17.14
N VAL A 251 19.61 -15.34 18.08
CA VAL A 251 18.90 -14.69 19.18
C VAL A 251 19.94 -14.31 20.22
N ASP A 252 20.20 -13.02 20.36
CA ASP A 252 20.99 -12.52 21.48
C ASP A 252 20.17 -12.67 22.77
N LYS A 253 20.69 -13.48 23.70
CA LYS A 253 20.13 -13.63 25.04
C LYS A 253 20.98 -12.77 25.96
N SER A 254 20.32 -11.79 26.57
CA SER A 254 20.73 -10.98 27.72
C SER A 254 21.07 -9.52 27.43
N THR A 255 20.19 -8.68 27.97
CA THR A 255 20.48 -7.35 28.50
C THR A 255 21.82 -7.30 29.25
N THR A 256 22.80 -6.55 28.74
CA THR A 256 23.44 -5.38 29.40
C THR A 256 24.63 -4.85 28.59
N ALA A 257 24.65 -3.53 28.40
CA ALA A 257 25.79 -2.65 28.16
C ALA A 257 26.51 -2.58 26.78
N THR A 258 26.49 -1.34 26.27
CA THR A 258 27.53 -0.58 25.55
C THR A 258 27.79 -0.84 24.06
N HIS A 259 27.55 0.24 23.30
CA HIS A 259 27.89 0.44 21.90
C HIS A 259 29.36 0.12 21.56
N SER A 260 29.55 -0.59 20.45
CA SER A 260 30.68 -0.35 19.53
C SER A 260 30.33 -0.92 18.15
N LEU A 261 30.15 -0.03 17.18
CA LEU A 261 30.01 -0.38 15.77
C LEU A 261 31.41 -0.57 15.18
N SER A 262 31.72 -1.77 14.70
CA SER A 262 32.83 -1.96 13.76
C SER A 262 32.36 -2.70 12.51
N SER A 263 32.64 -2.04 11.39
CA SER A 263 32.54 -2.42 9.98
C SER A 263 32.82 -3.89 9.65
N TRP A 264 31.98 -4.48 8.79
CA TRP A 264 32.33 -5.71 8.07
C TRP A 264 32.80 -5.38 6.65
N THR A 265 34.10 -5.49 6.44
CA THR A 265 34.74 -5.55 5.12
C THR A 265 34.82 -7.00 4.67
N PHE A 266 34.26 -7.32 3.50
CA PHE A 266 34.44 -8.60 2.83
C PHE A 266 35.92 -8.76 2.42
N LYS A 267 36.60 -9.78 2.95
CA LYS A 267 37.87 -10.27 2.42
C LYS A 267 37.67 -11.68 1.87
N ILE A 268 37.93 -11.83 0.58
CA ILE A 268 38.12 -13.10 -0.11
C ILE A 268 39.51 -13.61 0.27
N THR A 269 39.63 -14.87 0.70
CA THR A 269 40.93 -15.55 0.80
C THR A 269 40.85 -16.95 0.19
N SER A 270 41.73 -17.16 -0.78
CA SER A 270 42.18 -18.44 -1.32
C SER A 270 43.18 -19.13 -0.37
N GLU A 271 43.13 -20.46 -0.35
CA GLU A 271 44.21 -21.45 -0.16
C GLU A 271 45.35 -21.16 0.85
N ASN A 272 45.45 -21.98 1.91
CA ASN A 272 46.41 -23.10 1.95
C ASN A 272 46.46 -23.80 3.33
N ASP A 273 46.59 -25.12 3.27
CA ASP A 273 46.87 -26.05 4.35
C ASP A 273 48.19 -25.76 5.08
N HIS A 274 48.25 -26.01 6.40
CA HIS A 274 49.23 -26.89 7.07
C HIS A 274 49.04 -26.86 8.60
N HIS A 275 48.91 -28.05 9.18
CA HIS A 275 48.99 -28.42 10.61
C HIS A 275 50.48 -28.72 10.97
N PRO A 276 50.90 -29.09 12.22
CA PRO A 276 50.13 -29.46 13.42
C PRO A 276 50.73 -29.02 14.80
N ASP A 277 50.11 -29.55 15.87
CA ASP A 277 50.65 -29.93 17.20
C ASP A 277 50.82 -28.89 18.33
N SER A 278 49.93 -28.99 19.34
CA SER A 278 50.30 -29.58 20.64
C SER A 278 49.07 -29.72 21.54
N ALA A 279 48.92 -30.92 22.11
CA ALA A 279 47.89 -31.30 23.04
C ALA A 279 48.31 -30.97 24.47
N GLU A 280 47.38 -30.45 25.27
CA GLU A 280 47.42 -30.66 26.72
C GLU A 280 46.00 -30.76 27.28
N SER A 281 45.81 -31.80 28.08
CA SER A 281 44.54 -32.29 28.61
C SER A 281 44.20 -31.62 29.94
N SER A 282 42.94 -31.21 30.14
CA SER A 282 42.35 -31.19 31.48
C SER A 282 40.82 -31.22 31.44
N ALA A 283 40.28 -32.32 31.96
CA ALA A 283 39.00 -32.50 32.67
C ALA A 283 37.76 -31.72 32.21
N ILE A 284 36.80 -32.49 31.68
CA ILE A 284 35.41 -32.11 31.41
C ILE A 284 34.62 -32.18 32.73
N PRO A 285 33.87 -31.12 33.13
CA PRO A 285 32.65 -31.28 33.89
C PRO A 285 31.46 -31.30 32.92
N GLU A 286 30.66 -32.37 32.99
CA GLU A 286 29.31 -32.39 32.45
C GLU A 286 28.50 -31.26 33.08
N ASN A 287 27.96 -30.34 32.27
CA ASN A 287 26.70 -29.68 32.59
C ASN A 287 26.03 -29.09 31.35
N ASP A 288 24.76 -29.47 31.23
CA ASP A 288 23.64 -28.80 30.57
C ASP A 288 23.67 -28.52 29.06
N LYS A 289 23.03 -29.46 28.36
CA LYS A 289 22.34 -29.23 27.08
C LYS A 289 21.26 -28.15 27.23
N ALA A 290 21.63 -26.88 27.21
CA ALA A 290 20.72 -25.78 26.92
C ALA A 290 20.77 -25.50 25.41
N GLY A 291 19.97 -26.25 24.63
CA GLY A 291 19.78 -26.01 23.20
C GLY A 291 19.27 -24.59 22.96
N GLY A 292 20.15 -23.69 22.54
CA GLY A 292 19.78 -22.38 22.02
C GLY A 292 19.02 -22.53 20.71
N ARG A 293 17.68 -22.46 20.75
CA ARG A 293 16.87 -22.32 19.54
C ARG A 293 17.11 -20.92 18.95
N SER A 294 17.77 -20.88 17.79
CA SER A 294 17.67 -19.76 16.85
C SER A 294 16.18 -19.50 16.54
N ALA A 295 15.68 -18.31 16.86
CA ALA A 295 14.33 -17.91 16.47
C ALA A 295 14.36 -17.55 14.99
N ARG A 296 14.08 -18.54 14.13
CA ARG A 296 13.97 -18.32 12.70
C ARG A 296 12.90 -17.27 12.41
N ARG A 297 13.27 -16.18 11.71
CA ARG A 297 12.32 -15.17 11.22
C ARG A 297 11.17 -15.85 10.47
N ARG A 298 9.93 -15.44 10.76
CA ARG A 298 8.74 -15.96 10.07
C ARG A 298 8.81 -15.58 8.59
N LYS A 299 8.53 -16.55 7.73
CA LYS A 299 8.47 -16.32 6.29
C LYS A 299 7.22 -15.55 5.90
N TRP A 300 7.36 -14.59 4.99
CA TRP A 300 6.22 -13.87 4.43
C TRP A 300 5.27 -14.78 3.65
N LYS A 301 4.03 -14.31 3.43
CA LYS A 301 2.93 -15.12 2.85
C LYS A 301 2.54 -14.66 1.45
N TYR A 302 2.54 -13.35 1.26
CA TYR A 302 2.14 -12.68 0.03
C TYR A 302 3.12 -11.58 -0.35
N PHE A 303 3.28 -11.36 -1.65
CA PHE A 303 4.03 -10.28 -2.26
C PHE A 303 3.07 -9.32 -2.95
N ILE A 304 3.21 -8.02 -2.67
CA ILE A 304 2.42 -6.94 -3.27
C ILE A 304 3.40 -5.90 -3.81
N ASN A 305 3.34 -5.61 -5.11
CA ASN A 305 4.12 -4.50 -5.65
C ASN A 305 3.39 -3.17 -5.52
N LEU A 306 4.16 -2.09 -5.44
CA LEU A 306 3.70 -0.72 -5.32
C LEU A 306 4.59 0.22 -6.14
N THR A 307 4.04 1.37 -6.51
CA THR A 307 4.81 2.51 -7.05
C THR A 307 4.70 3.72 -6.13
N GLY A 308 5.59 4.71 -6.30
CA GLY A 308 5.60 5.93 -5.47
C GLY A 308 4.36 6.85 -5.57
N GLN A 309 3.30 6.45 -6.27
CA GLN A 309 2.08 7.24 -6.48
C GLN A 309 0.82 6.54 -5.98
N GLU A 310 0.99 5.54 -5.14
CA GLU A 310 -0.08 4.71 -4.61
C GLU A 310 -0.30 4.95 -3.13
N PHE A 311 -1.46 4.55 -2.63
CA PHE A 311 -1.79 4.69 -1.22
C PHE A 311 -2.70 3.56 -0.75
N PRO A 312 -2.52 3.01 0.47
CA PRO A 312 -3.40 1.96 0.99
C PRO A 312 -4.84 2.46 1.22
N LEU A 313 -5.79 1.58 0.98
CA LEU A 313 -7.21 1.73 1.34
C LEU A 313 -7.63 0.76 2.46
N LYS A 314 -6.69 -0.06 2.92
CA LYS A 314 -6.88 -1.07 3.98
C LYS A 314 -5.73 -0.99 4.97
N THR A 315 -6.01 -1.19 6.26
CA THR A 315 -4.98 -1.28 7.30
C THR A 315 -4.17 -2.58 7.15
N ASN A 316 -3.02 -2.71 7.82
CA ASN A 316 -2.28 -3.97 7.83
C ASN A 316 -3.11 -5.14 8.41
N TYR A 317 -3.90 -4.88 9.45
CA TYR A 317 -4.81 -5.87 10.03
C TYR A 317 -5.86 -6.34 9.00
N GLU A 318 -6.51 -5.40 8.30
CA GLU A 318 -7.45 -5.72 7.22
C GLU A 318 -6.76 -6.49 6.09
N LEU A 319 -5.56 -6.08 5.66
CA LEU A 319 -4.77 -6.80 4.65
C LEU A 319 -4.51 -8.25 5.09
N VAL A 320 -4.06 -8.49 6.32
CA VAL A 320 -3.82 -9.84 6.85
C VAL A 320 -5.11 -10.67 6.83
N LYS A 321 -6.23 -10.11 7.28
CA LYS A 321 -7.54 -10.79 7.25
C LYS A 321 -7.96 -11.16 5.83
N ILE A 322 -7.84 -10.23 4.89
CA ILE A 322 -8.18 -10.44 3.47
C ILE A 322 -7.30 -11.53 2.86
N LEU A 323 -5.98 -11.45 3.05
CA LEU A 323 -5.02 -12.40 2.48
C LEU A 323 -5.18 -13.81 3.05
N LYS A 324 -5.57 -13.93 4.33
CA LYS A 324 -5.99 -15.21 4.92
C LYS A 324 -7.27 -15.74 4.28
N ALA A 325 -8.25 -14.87 4.03
CA ALA A 325 -9.50 -15.21 3.37
C ALA A 325 -9.31 -15.69 1.91
N TYR A 326 -8.25 -15.24 1.24
CA TYR A 326 -7.84 -15.74 -0.08
C TYR A 326 -7.33 -17.18 -0.07
N LYS A 327 -7.02 -17.76 1.09
CA LYS A 327 -6.64 -19.18 1.26
C LYS A 327 -5.50 -19.60 0.32
N GLY A 328 -4.55 -18.71 0.07
CA GLY A 328 -3.42 -18.94 -0.82
C GLY A 328 -3.66 -18.60 -2.29
N ALA A 329 -4.84 -18.09 -2.69
CA ALA A 329 -5.06 -17.62 -4.06
C ALA A 329 -4.29 -16.33 -4.35
N ASN A 330 -3.87 -16.16 -5.59
CA ASN A 330 -3.38 -14.88 -6.12
C ASN A 330 -4.55 -13.98 -6.54
N ASN A 331 -4.36 -12.65 -6.51
CA ASN A 331 -5.38 -11.69 -6.97
C ASN A 331 -4.90 -10.90 -8.19
N GLU A 332 -4.88 -11.58 -9.34
CA GLU A 332 -4.38 -11.04 -10.60
C GLU A 332 -5.50 -10.65 -11.57
N GLU A 333 -5.33 -9.55 -12.29
CA GLU A 333 -6.16 -9.24 -13.45
C GLU A 333 -5.72 -10.08 -14.66
N GLY A 334 -6.66 -10.53 -15.49
CA GLY A 334 -6.33 -11.33 -16.68
C GLY A 334 -7.35 -11.28 -17.80
N THR A 335 -6.89 -11.15 -19.03
CA THR A 335 -7.69 -11.33 -20.26
C THR A 335 -6.84 -11.88 -21.40
N ARG A 336 -7.43 -12.78 -22.20
CA ARG A 336 -6.88 -13.25 -23.49
C ARG A 336 -7.69 -12.72 -24.66
N LYS A 337 -9.00 -12.53 -24.47
CA LYS A 337 -9.91 -11.98 -25.49
C LYS A 337 -9.51 -10.57 -25.90
N ARG A 338 -9.18 -9.71 -24.92
CA ARG A 338 -8.80 -8.30 -25.12
C ARG A 338 -7.29 -8.08 -24.98
N ALA A 339 -6.51 -9.13 -25.17
CA ALA A 339 -5.07 -9.01 -25.13
C ALA A 339 -4.55 -8.27 -26.36
N ASN A 340 -3.55 -7.40 -26.15
CA ASN A 340 -2.80 -6.75 -27.21
C ASN A 340 -1.78 -7.74 -27.80
N LYS A 341 -2.27 -8.69 -28.59
CA LYS A 341 -1.47 -9.83 -29.11
C LYS A 341 -0.29 -9.37 -29.98
N ASP A 342 -0.39 -8.18 -30.57
CA ASP A 342 0.66 -7.50 -31.32
C ASP A 342 1.94 -7.21 -30.50
N ARG A 343 1.84 -7.24 -29.16
CA ARG A 343 2.99 -7.08 -28.26
C ARG A 343 3.91 -8.30 -28.20
N TRP A 344 3.48 -9.45 -28.73
CA TRP A 344 4.18 -10.73 -28.64
C TRP A 344 4.67 -11.16 -30.04
N PHE A 345 5.96 -11.01 -30.30
CA PHE A 345 6.53 -11.17 -31.64
C PHE A 345 6.84 -12.63 -32.03
N SER A 346 6.77 -13.56 -31.08
CA SER A 346 6.99 -14.99 -31.30
C SER A 346 6.12 -15.80 -30.33
N PHE A 347 6.05 -17.12 -30.51
CA PHE A 347 5.37 -17.98 -29.55
C PHE A 347 6.18 -18.12 -28.26
N PRO A 348 5.55 -18.04 -27.08
CA PRO A 348 6.24 -18.27 -25.82
C PRO A 348 6.60 -19.76 -25.65
N PRO A 349 7.61 -20.06 -24.82
CA PRO A 349 8.00 -21.44 -24.52
C PRO A 349 6.96 -22.18 -23.66
N HIS A 350 7.14 -23.49 -23.52
CA HIS A 350 6.42 -24.35 -22.55
C HIS A 350 4.90 -24.39 -22.69
N GLY A 351 4.39 -24.09 -23.90
CA GLY A 351 2.95 -24.08 -24.18
C GLY A 351 2.19 -23.03 -23.36
N ILE A 352 2.88 -22.03 -22.79
CA ILE A 352 2.26 -20.93 -22.07
C ILE A 352 1.38 -20.15 -23.02
N LYS A 353 0.13 -19.86 -22.64
CA LYS A 353 -0.73 -18.95 -23.39
C LYS A 353 -0.59 -17.54 -22.78
N PRO A 354 0.03 -16.59 -23.50
CA PRO A 354 0.22 -15.25 -22.96
C PRO A 354 -1.13 -14.63 -22.62
N THR A 355 -1.18 -14.00 -21.47
CA THR A 355 -2.37 -13.38 -20.91
C THR A 355 -2.01 -11.92 -20.61
N LYS A 356 -2.91 -11.00 -20.91
CA LYS A 356 -2.76 -9.59 -20.55
C LYS A 356 -3.33 -9.38 -19.16
N GLY A 357 -2.62 -8.67 -18.30
CA GLY A 357 -3.07 -8.25 -16.97
C GLY A 357 -2.65 -6.83 -16.66
N ALA A 358 -2.61 -6.51 -15.36
CA ALA A 358 -2.08 -5.24 -14.86
C ALA A 358 -0.60 -5.37 -14.51
N VAL A 359 0.11 -4.24 -14.47
CA VAL A 359 1.45 -4.14 -13.87
C VAL A 359 1.46 -4.39 -12.35
N HIS A 360 0.32 -4.18 -11.68
CA HIS A 360 0.21 -4.38 -10.24
C HIS A 360 -0.25 -5.80 -9.94
N THR A 361 0.48 -6.48 -9.06
CA THR A 361 0.37 -7.90 -8.76
C THR A 361 0.20 -8.13 -7.25
N LEU A 362 -0.50 -9.21 -6.91
CA LEU A 362 -0.64 -9.75 -5.56
C LEU A 362 -0.52 -11.27 -5.65
N LEU A 363 0.65 -11.77 -5.26
CA LEU A 363 1.04 -13.17 -5.44
C LEU A 363 1.29 -13.83 -4.09
N ASN A 364 0.88 -15.08 -3.95
CA ASN A 364 1.30 -15.90 -2.83
C ASN A 364 2.81 -16.24 -2.95
N ARG A 365 3.40 -16.67 -1.84
CA ARG A 365 4.82 -17.03 -1.80
C ARG A 365 5.21 -18.18 -2.74
N ALA A 366 4.32 -19.14 -2.98
CA ALA A 366 4.60 -20.27 -3.89
C ALA A 366 4.74 -19.84 -5.36
N THR A 367 3.94 -18.85 -5.79
CA THR A 367 4.01 -18.30 -7.14
C THR A 367 5.28 -17.49 -7.34
N VAL A 368 5.70 -16.71 -6.33
CA VAL A 368 7.00 -16.02 -6.36
C VAL A 368 8.17 -17.00 -6.38
N ASP A 369 8.09 -18.10 -5.63
CA ASP A 369 9.10 -19.17 -5.66
C ASP A 369 9.28 -19.73 -7.09
N PHE A 370 8.15 -20.03 -7.74
CA PHE A 370 8.14 -20.48 -9.13
C PHE A 370 8.77 -19.44 -10.07
N ILE A 371 8.41 -18.16 -9.94
CA ILE A 371 8.95 -17.06 -10.76
C ILE A 371 10.49 -16.99 -10.64
N LEU A 372 11.03 -17.15 -9.43
CA LEU A 372 12.45 -16.97 -9.16
C LEU A 372 13.30 -18.19 -9.51
N HIS A 373 12.77 -19.40 -9.30
CA HIS A 373 13.60 -20.61 -9.27
C HIS A 373 13.25 -21.66 -10.33
N ASP A 374 12.04 -21.62 -10.91
CA ASP A 374 11.63 -22.64 -11.88
C ASP A 374 12.22 -22.37 -13.28
N PRO A 375 12.81 -23.37 -13.96
CA PRO A 375 13.35 -23.19 -15.31
C PRO A 375 12.30 -22.75 -16.34
N ILE A 376 11.04 -23.18 -16.20
CA ILE A 376 9.95 -22.74 -17.09
C ILE A 376 9.71 -21.25 -16.95
N ALA A 377 9.70 -20.74 -15.72
CA ALA A 377 9.54 -19.31 -15.45
C ALA A 377 10.71 -18.51 -16.00
N LYS A 378 11.93 -19.04 -15.85
CA LYS A 378 13.15 -18.41 -16.39
C LYS A 378 13.11 -18.29 -17.91
N ASP A 379 12.80 -19.38 -18.61
CA ASP A 379 12.70 -19.37 -20.08
C ASP A 379 11.59 -18.42 -20.55
N PHE A 380 10.45 -18.38 -19.85
CA PHE A 380 9.37 -17.45 -20.16
C PHE A 380 9.77 -15.99 -19.92
N ASN A 381 10.48 -15.72 -18.82
CA ASN A 381 11.00 -14.39 -18.52
C ASN A 381 12.06 -13.94 -19.52
N ASP A 382 12.91 -14.85 -20.02
CA ASP A 382 13.86 -14.56 -21.10
C ASP A 382 13.14 -14.24 -22.42
N TRP A 383 12.06 -14.97 -22.74
CA TRP A 383 11.19 -14.63 -23.88
C TRP A 383 10.57 -13.22 -23.75
N LEU A 384 10.11 -12.83 -22.56
CA LEU A 384 9.52 -11.50 -22.30
C LEU A 384 10.49 -10.32 -22.53
N LYS A 385 11.81 -10.55 -22.47
CA LYS A 385 12.80 -9.51 -22.83
C LYS A 385 12.68 -9.04 -24.27
N HIS A 386 12.06 -9.87 -25.12
CA HIS A 386 11.84 -9.61 -26.53
C HIS A 386 10.39 -9.23 -26.86
N THR A 387 9.57 -8.82 -25.88
CA THR A 387 8.17 -8.37 -26.08
C THR A 387 7.98 -6.90 -25.71
N LEU A 388 6.80 -6.34 -26.00
CA LEU A 388 6.40 -5.01 -25.54
C LEU A 388 5.52 -5.09 -24.29
N VAL A 389 5.73 -4.15 -23.35
CA VAL A 389 4.96 -4.05 -22.09
C VAL A 389 4.87 -5.40 -21.33
N PRO A 390 6.01 -6.08 -21.07
CA PRO A 390 6.02 -7.41 -20.46
C PRO A 390 5.53 -7.41 -19.00
N ASP A 391 5.55 -6.25 -18.33
CA ASP A 391 4.99 -6.01 -17.01
C ASP A 391 3.48 -6.27 -16.96
N GLU A 392 2.75 -6.06 -18.07
CA GLU A 392 1.34 -6.44 -18.21
C GLU A 392 1.15 -7.88 -18.71
N THR A 393 2.20 -8.71 -18.76
CA THR A 393 2.14 -10.09 -19.30
C THR A 393 2.62 -11.15 -18.31
N LEU A 394 3.73 -10.95 -17.58
CA LEU A 394 4.36 -12.00 -16.77
C LEU A 394 3.39 -12.62 -15.75
N PHE A 395 2.92 -11.81 -14.80
CA PHE A 395 2.20 -12.30 -13.62
C PHE A 395 0.85 -12.93 -14.00
N SER A 396 0.11 -12.29 -14.89
CA SER A 396 -1.16 -12.82 -15.37
C SER A 396 -0.97 -14.11 -16.20
N SER A 397 0.08 -14.20 -17.03
CA SER A 397 0.36 -15.44 -17.78
C SER A 397 0.69 -16.59 -16.83
N ILE A 398 1.53 -16.36 -15.82
CA ILE A 398 1.83 -17.38 -14.81
C ILE A 398 0.56 -17.78 -14.05
N ASN A 399 -0.30 -16.82 -13.70
CA ASN A 399 -1.51 -17.07 -12.93
C ASN A 399 -2.63 -17.80 -13.71
N TYR A 400 -2.72 -17.61 -15.02
CA TYR A 400 -3.84 -18.11 -15.84
C TYR A 400 -3.47 -19.31 -16.74
N ASN A 401 -2.34 -19.97 -16.48
CA ASN A 401 -1.90 -21.19 -17.17
C ASN A 401 -1.88 -22.40 -16.21
N PRO A 402 -3.05 -23.04 -15.97
CA PRO A 402 -3.18 -24.07 -14.92
C PRO A 402 -2.37 -25.34 -15.18
N HIS A 403 -1.88 -25.57 -16.41
CA HIS A 403 -0.99 -26.68 -16.71
C HIS A 403 0.37 -26.56 -16.01
N LEU A 404 0.75 -25.36 -15.55
CA LEU A 404 1.94 -25.13 -14.73
C LEU A 404 1.79 -25.65 -13.29
N ARG A 405 0.55 -25.95 -12.85
CA ARG A 405 0.23 -26.55 -11.54
C ARG A 405 0.80 -25.80 -10.33
N ILE A 406 0.92 -24.48 -10.41
CA ILE A 406 1.45 -23.64 -9.34
C ILE A 406 0.37 -23.45 -8.26
N PRO A 407 0.65 -23.75 -6.98
CA PRO A 407 -0.32 -23.52 -5.91
C PRO A 407 -0.79 -22.06 -5.86
N GLY A 408 -2.11 -21.86 -5.77
CA GLY A 408 -2.73 -20.54 -5.69
C GLY A 408 -3.07 -19.88 -7.03
N THR A 409 -2.56 -20.39 -8.16
CA THR A 409 -2.91 -19.87 -9.48
C THR A 409 -4.31 -20.29 -9.89
N TYR A 410 -4.89 -19.62 -10.89
CA TYR A 410 -6.27 -19.83 -11.28
C TYR A 410 -6.46 -21.12 -12.10
N ASN A 411 -7.41 -21.97 -11.68
CA ASN A 411 -7.82 -23.22 -12.33
C ASN A 411 -9.25 -23.16 -12.90
N GLY A 412 -9.87 -21.98 -12.93
CA GLY A 412 -11.23 -21.87 -13.42
C GLY A 412 -11.30 -22.21 -14.91
N LYS A 413 -11.98 -23.31 -15.21
CA LYS A 413 -12.41 -23.66 -16.56
C LYS A 413 -13.66 -22.84 -16.85
N THR A 414 -13.49 -21.74 -17.59
CA THR A 414 -14.53 -21.04 -18.36
C THR A 414 -15.98 -21.21 -17.89
N HIS A 415 -16.50 -20.31 -17.03
CA HIS A 415 -17.94 -20.13 -16.85
C HIS A 415 -18.32 -18.68 -16.52
N HIS A 416 -19.60 -18.40 -16.77
CA HIS A 416 -20.27 -17.11 -16.88
C HIS A 416 -20.18 -16.26 -15.61
N PHE A 417 -19.68 -15.04 -15.75
CA PHE A 417 -20.01 -13.97 -14.82
C PHE A 417 -21.26 -13.26 -15.34
N GLU A 418 -22.42 -13.47 -14.71
CA GLU A 418 -23.36 -12.36 -14.61
C GLU A 418 -22.74 -11.35 -13.64
N ARG A 419 -22.60 -10.09 -14.08
CA ARG A 419 -22.08 -8.99 -13.26
C ARG A 419 -23.26 -8.26 -12.63
N PRO A 420 -23.76 -8.62 -11.43
CA PRO A 420 -24.94 -7.98 -10.85
C PRO A 420 -24.77 -6.47 -10.56
N HIS A 421 -23.54 -5.93 -10.55
CA HIS A 421 -23.27 -4.53 -10.24
C HIS A 421 -22.79 -3.69 -11.43
N LEU A 422 -22.47 -4.32 -12.57
CA LEU A 422 -22.06 -3.66 -13.80
C LEU A 422 -23.00 -4.18 -14.90
N HIS A 423 -24.05 -3.44 -15.22
CA HIS A 423 -25.00 -3.74 -16.31
C HIS A 423 -24.33 -3.71 -17.69
N ILE A 424 -23.34 -4.59 -17.93
CA ILE A 424 -22.65 -4.76 -19.19
C ILE A 424 -22.92 -6.18 -19.67
N PRO A 425 -23.77 -6.38 -20.69
CA PRO A 425 -24.02 -7.71 -21.24
C PRO A 425 -22.79 -8.18 -22.02
N GLY A 426 -22.23 -9.32 -21.61
CA GLY A 426 -21.19 -10.04 -22.34
C GLY A 426 -21.52 -11.52 -22.40
N THR A 427 -21.76 -12.05 -23.59
CA THR A 427 -21.87 -13.49 -23.84
C THR A 427 -20.50 -14.07 -24.20
N TYR A 428 -20.19 -15.26 -23.69
CA TYR A 428 -18.88 -15.90 -23.83
C TYR A 428 -18.97 -17.34 -24.32
N ASN A 429 -18.25 -17.63 -25.41
CA ASN A 429 -18.01 -18.97 -25.95
C ASN A 429 -16.66 -19.53 -25.48
N GLY A 430 -16.60 -19.95 -24.21
CA GLY A 430 -15.83 -21.11 -23.73
C GLY A 430 -14.32 -21.27 -24.01
N THR A 431 -13.59 -20.32 -24.60
CA THR A 431 -12.16 -20.53 -24.98
C THR A 431 -11.18 -19.36 -24.71
N ASP A 432 -11.60 -18.09 -24.82
CA ASP A 432 -10.79 -16.90 -24.53
C ASP A 432 -11.10 -16.18 -23.19
N LEU A 433 -10.26 -16.33 -22.15
CA LEU A 433 -10.39 -15.59 -20.87
C LEU A 433 -10.89 -14.14 -21.07
N GLU A 434 -12.15 -13.85 -20.73
CA GLU A 434 -12.84 -12.64 -21.16
C GLU A 434 -12.34 -11.42 -20.39
N HIS A 435 -12.41 -11.46 -19.06
CA HIS A 435 -11.74 -10.55 -18.12
C HIS A 435 -11.98 -11.00 -16.68
N VAL A 436 -10.92 -11.23 -15.91
CA VAL A 436 -10.99 -11.44 -14.46
C VAL A 436 -10.61 -10.14 -13.76
N ILE A 437 -11.44 -9.71 -12.81
CA ILE A 437 -11.25 -8.46 -12.05
C ILE A 437 -10.28 -8.72 -10.89
N SER A 438 -9.35 -7.79 -10.67
CA SER A 438 -8.52 -7.74 -9.46
C SER A 438 -9.01 -6.64 -8.52
N TYR A 439 -8.88 -6.88 -7.22
CA TYR A 439 -9.13 -5.90 -6.15
C TYR A 439 -7.82 -5.42 -5.52
N ASN A 440 -6.68 -5.74 -6.16
CA ASN A 440 -5.38 -5.28 -5.70
C ASN A 440 -5.27 -3.75 -5.85
N ARG A 441 -5.87 -3.17 -6.90
CA ARG A 441 -5.74 -1.73 -7.15
C ARG A 441 -6.98 -1.06 -7.70
N TYR A 442 -7.48 -0.10 -6.92
CA TYR A 442 -8.45 0.88 -7.38
C TYR A 442 -7.77 1.80 -8.40
N LYS A 443 -8.28 1.78 -9.62
CA LYS A 443 -7.89 2.70 -10.69
C LYS A 443 -9.14 3.21 -11.35
N ARG A 444 -9.12 4.51 -11.68
CA ARG A 444 -10.16 5.09 -12.52
C ARG A 444 -9.61 5.49 -13.88
N TRP A 445 -10.08 4.77 -14.89
CA TRP A 445 -9.76 5.01 -16.28
C TRP A 445 -10.84 5.88 -16.92
N TYR A 446 -10.40 6.90 -17.66
CA TYR A 446 -11.28 7.81 -18.42
C TYR A 446 -12.34 8.53 -17.56
N GLY A 447 -13.19 9.34 -18.22
CA GLY A 447 -14.49 9.77 -17.69
C GLY A 447 -14.59 11.23 -17.24
N LYS A 448 -15.80 11.78 -17.39
CA LYS A 448 -16.22 13.12 -16.91
C LYS A 448 -16.24 13.24 -15.39
N ASP A 449 -16.32 12.11 -14.71
CA ASP A 449 -16.54 12.04 -13.27
C ASP A 449 -15.24 12.07 -12.45
N CYS A 450 -14.07 12.19 -13.10
CA CYS A 450 -12.79 12.36 -12.41
C CYS A 450 -12.81 13.68 -11.62
N TYR A 451 -12.82 13.64 -10.29
CA TYR A 451 -13.04 14.84 -9.46
C TYR A 451 -11.94 15.89 -9.64
N SER A 452 -10.70 15.47 -9.85
CA SER A 452 -9.58 16.38 -10.17
C SER A 452 -9.68 16.98 -11.58
N GLN A 453 -10.45 16.35 -12.49
CA GLN A 453 -10.48 16.62 -13.93
C GLN A 453 -9.11 16.46 -14.61
N GLN A 454 -8.16 15.83 -13.95
CA GLN A 454 -6.82 15.59 -14.46
C GLN A 454 -6.66 14.13 -14.88
N LEU A 455 -6.24 13.92 -16.12
CA LEU A 455 -5.91 12.61 -16.65
C LEU A 455 -4.44 12.60 -17.04
N VAL A 456 -3.68 11.64 -16.51
CA VAL A 456 -2.30 11.38 -16.96
C VAL A 456 -2.28 10.00 -17.57
N ARG A 457 -2.05 9.93 -18.89
CA ARG A 457 -2.13 8.69 -19.68
C ARG A 457 -3.48 7.98 -19.50
N GLN A 458 -4.57 8.74 -19.57
CA GLN A 458 -5.95 8.28 -19.45
C GLN A 458 -6.38 7.76 -18.06
N ILE A 459 -5.50 7.80 -17.06
CA ILE A 459 -5.81 7.48 -15.67
C ILE A 459 -6.11 8.78 -14.91
N CYS A 460 -7.24 8.79 -14.19
CA CYS A 460 -7.63 9.88 -13.30
C CYS A 460 -6.63 10.06 -12.16
N ILE A 461 -6.26 11.31 -11.90
CA ILE A 461 -5.58 11.63 -10.65
C ILE A 461 -6.62 11.72 -9.55
N LEU A 462 -6.53 10.82 -8.58
CA LEU A 462 -7.47 10.76 -7.48
C LEU A 462 -7.25 11.95 -6.55
N SER A 463 -8.34 12.56 -6.09
CA SER A 463 -8.32 13.78 -5.28
C SER A 463 -9.30 13.71 -4.11
N THR A 464 -9.40 14.79 -3.34
CA THR A 464 -10.24 14.89 -2.13
C THR A 464 -11.71 14.58 -2.42
N GLY A 465 -12.20 14.91 -3.61
CA GLY A 465 -13.56 14.58 -4.02
C GLY A 465 -13.79 13.06 -4.20
N ASP A 466 -12.74 12.27 -4.40
CA ASP A 466 -12.83 10.82 -4.50
C ASP A 466 -12.82 10.11 -3.13
N LEU A 467 -12.73 10.82 -2.00
CA LEU A 467 -12.57 10.16 -0.69
C LEU A 467 -13.74 9.24 -0.32
N GLN A 468 -15.00 9.63 -0.54
CA GLN A 468 -16.17 8.78 -0.25
C GLN A 468 -16.04 7.40 -0.95
N ARG A 469 -15.92 7.42 -2.28
CA ARG A 469 -15.78 6.19 -3.07
C ARG A 469 -14.52 5.39 -2.72
N LEU A 470 -13.42 6.05 -2.33
CA LEU A 470 -12.19 5.38 -1.91
C LEU A 470 -12.37 4.69 -0.55
N GLY A 471 -13.14 5.30 0.35
CA GLY A 471 -13.51 4.70 1.63
C GLY A 471 -14.44 3.49 1.49
N GLU A 472 -15.29 3.47 0.47
CA GLU A 472 -16.22 2.38 0.16
C GLU A 472 -15.60 1.26 -0.70
N ALA A 473 -14.47 1.54 -1.36
CA ALA A 473 -13.88 0.61 -2.31
C ALA A 473 -13.40 -0.69 -1.63
N PRO A 474 -13.70 -1.88 -2.22
CA PRO A 474 -13.16 -3.15 -1.73
C PRO A 474 -11.67 -3.32 -2.04
N ASP A 475 -11.10 -2.46 -2.87
CA ASP A 475 -9.70 -2.53 -3.25
C ASP A 475 -8.74 -2.33 -2.07
N LEU A 476 -7.55 -2.90 -2.19
CA LEU A 476 -6.52 -2.85 -1.14
C LEU A 476 -5.75 -1.53 -1.14
N PHE A 477 -5.54 -0.97 -2.33
CA PHE A 477 -4.74 0.24 -2.57
C PHE A 477 -5.35 1.01 -3.73
N ALA A 478 -5.01 2.29 -3.85
CA ALA A 478 -5.48 3.15 -4.94
C ALA A 478 -4.33 3.75 -5.75
N ASN A 479 -4.60 3.97 -7.03
CA ASN A 479 -3.68 4.60 -7.99
C ASN A 479 -4.46 5.60 -8.88
N LYS A 480 -4.00 6.84 -9.08
CA LYS A 480 -2.74 7.46 -8.61
C LYS A 480 -2.96 8.81 -7.96
N PHE A 481 -2.02 9.18 -7.10
CA PHE A 481 -2.02 10.42 -6.36
C PHE A 481 -0.77 11.26 -6.63
N TYR A 482 -0.90 12.58 -6.44
CA TYR A 482 0.19 13.54 -6.50
C TYR A 482 -0.01 14.60 -5.43
N LEU A 483 0.93 14.70 -4.48
CA LEU A 483 0.84 15.66 -3.38
C LEU A 483 0.72 17.11 -3.86
N HIS A 484 1.39 17.46 -4.96
CA HIS A 484 1.34 18.81 -5.53
C HIS A 484 -0.03 19.16 -6.13
N GLN A 485 -0.86 18.17 -6.47
CA GLN A 485 -2.20 18.40 -7.00
C GLN A 485 -3.24 18.40 -5.90
N ASP A 486 -3.12 17.47 -4.96
CA ASP A 486 -4.02 17.36 -3.84
C ASP A 486 -3.30 16.64 -2.68
N ARG A 487 -2.87 17.40 -1.69
CA ARG A 487 -2.30 16.86 -0.45
C ARG A 487 -3.38 16.45 0.55
N ILE A 488 -4.58 17.02 0.44
CA ILE A 488 -5.71 16.78 1.35
C ILE A 488 -6.17 15.33 1.26
N VAL A 489 -6.26 14.78 0.04
CA VAL A 489 -6.64 13.37 -0.16
C VAL A 489 -5.72 12.39 0.57
N ILE A 490 -4.39 12.59 0.53
CA ILE A 490 -3.44 11.73 1.23
C ILE A 490 -3.56 11.91 2.75
N GLY A 491 -3.77 13.15 3.21
CA GLY A 491 -3.99 13.44 4.62
C GLY A 491 -5.20 12.72 5.20
N CYS A 492 -6.35 12.81 4.52
CA CYS A 492 -7.54 12.11 4.96
C CYS A 492 -7.42 10.58 4.87
N LEU A 493 -6.73 10.05 3.86
CA LEU A 493 -6.46 8.61 3.80
C LEU A 493 -5.54 8.15 4.94
N GLU A 494 -4.51 8.92 5.29
CA GLU A 494 -3.67 8.63 6.45
C GLU A 494 -4.44 8.67 7.77
N GLU A 495 -5.26 9.71 7.98
CA GLU A 495 -6.10 9.84 9.17
C GLU A 495 -7.05 8.63 9.28
N LYS A 496 -7.67 8.22 8.17
CA LYS A 496 -8.52 7.04 8.13
C LYS A 496 -7.75 5.76 8.47
N ILE A 497 -6.61 5.49 7.83
CA ILE A 497 -5.79 4.30 8.09
C ILE A 497 -5.33 4.26 9.55
N PHE A 498 -4.95 5.40 10.10
CA PHE A 498 -4.55 5.54 11.49
C PHE A 498 -5.70 5.26 12.46
N ASN A 499 -6.85 5.92 12.29
CA ASN A 499 -8.03 5.73 13.13
C ASN A 499 -8.55 4.29 13.07
N ASP A 500 -8.59 3.69 11.87
CA ASP A 500 -8.99 2.31 11.69
C ASP A 500 -8.03 1.35 12.40
N THR A 501 -6.72 1.56 12.27
CA THR A 501 -5.70 0.75 12.96
C THR A 501 -5.87 0.82 14.48
N ARG A 502 -6.11 2.03 15.02
CA ARG A 502 -6.37 2.25 16.46
C ARG A 502 -7.61 1.49 16.90
N ASP A 503 -8.71 1.64 16.18
CA ASP A 503 -10.00 1.08 16.57
C ASP A 503 -10.05 -0.44 16.41
N GLU A 504 -9.32 -1.01 15.45
CA GLU A 504 -9.10 -2.45 15.31
C GLU A 504 -8.29 -3.00 16.48
N PHE A 505 -7.20 -2.35 16.87
CA PHE A 505 -6.40 -2.75 18.02
C PHE A 505 -7.20 -2.71 19.33
N LEU A 506 -8.00 -1.65 19.53
CA LEU A 506 -8.85 -1.49 20.71
C LEU A 506 -10.10 -2.38 20.68
N GLY A 507 -10.28 -3.20 19.64
CA GLY A 507 -11.44 -4.08 19.48
C GLY A 507 -12.77 -3.35 19.24
N ARG A 508 -12.73 -2.07 18.85
CA ARG A 508 -13.89 -1.22 18.55
C ARG A 508 -14.37 -1.38 17.11
N LYS A 509 -13.48 -1.80 16.21
CA LYS A 509 -13.77 -2.07 14.80
C LYS A 509 -13.43 -3.52 14.48
N SER A 510 -14.36 -4.19 13.80
CA SER A 510 -14.14 -5.53 13.25
C SER A 510 -14.17 -5.48 11.72
N PHE A 511 -13.59 -6.48 11.08
CA PHE A 511 -13.49 -6.55 9.63
C PHE A 511 -14.15 -7.81 9.08
N ASN A 512 -15.06 -7.64 8.12
CA ASN A 512 -15.78 -8.74 7.46
C ASN A 512 -15.04 -9.18 6.19
N THR A 513 -14.64 -10.45 6.15
CA THR A 513 -13.89 -11.03 5.02
C THR A 513 -14.76 -11.74 3.98
N ASN A 514 -16.09 -11.81 4.14
CA ASN A 514 -16.97 -12.63 3.29
C ASN A 514 -16.80 -12.29 1.81
N PHE A 515 -16.90 -11.00 1.47
CA PHE A 515 -16.68 -10.50 0.11
C PHE A 515 -15.39 -11.07 -0.50
N TYR A 516 -14.29 -11.06 0.25
CA TYR A 516 -12.98 -11.52 -0.24
C TYR A 516 -12.88 -13.04 -0.35
N SER A 517 -13.48 -13.78 0.57
CA SER A 517 -13.43 -15.24 0.58
C SER A 517 -14.28 -15.90 -0.51
N GLU A 518 -15.28 -15.17 -1.02
CA GLU A 518 -16.23 -15.63 -2.03
C GLU A 518 -15.80 -15.27 -3.46
N GLN A 519 -14.65 -14.62 -3.62
CA GLN A 519 -14.15 -14.26 -4.95
C GLN A 519 -13.85 -15.49 -5.80
N ASP A 520 -14.17 -15.38 -7.09
CA ASP A 520 -14.00 -16.45 -8.08
C ASP A 520 -12.56 -17.02 -8.11
N PHE A 521 -11.56 -16.14 -8.08
CA PHE A 521 -10.15 -16.55 -8.04
C PHE A 521 -9.77 -17.32 -6.76
N VAL A 522 -10.51 -17.11 -5.66
CA VAL A 522 -10.33 -17.86 -4.40
C VAL A 522 -10.95 -19.25 -4.51
N ILE A 523 -12.17 -19.34 -5.02
CA ILE A 523 -12.91 -20.59 -5.18
C ILE A 523 -12.18 -21.52 -6.17
N HIS A 524 -11.70 -20.97 -7.28
CA HIS A 524 -11.12 -21.72 -8.39
C HIS A 524 -9.59 -21.74 -8.41
N ARG A 525 -8.91 -21.48 -7.28
CA ARG A 525 -7.45 -21.64 -7.19
C ARG A 525 -7.02 -23.10 -7.28
N ILE A 526 -5.83 -23.33 -7.83
CA ILE A 526 -5.10 -24.60 -7.68
C ILE A 526 -4.73 -24.75 -6.20
N ARG A 527 -5.16 -25.87 -5.61
CA ARG A 527 -4.78 -26.22 -4.23
C ARG A 527 -3.40 -26.87 -4.26
N GLY A 528 -2.52 -26.41 -3.39
CA GLY A 528 -1.18 -26.97 -3.19
C GLY A 528 -1.17 -28.24 -2.36
#